data_AF-W9X8M9-F1
#
_entry.id   AF-W9X8M9-F1
#
_cell.length_a   1.000
_cell.length_b   1.000
_cell.length_c   1.000
_cell.angle_alpha   90.00
_cell.angle_beta   90.00
_cell.angle_gamma   90.00
#
_symmetry.space_group_name_H-M   'P 1'
#
loop_
_entity.id
_entity.type
_entity.pdbx_description
1 polymer ?
#
loop_
_entity_poly.entity_id
_entity_poly.type
_entity_poly.pdbx_seq_one_letter_code
_entity_poly.pdbx_strand_id
1 'polypeptide(L)'
;MQASPSKARAQAITSHSWSVVQAWLARLYHPSPVPAFERNASTLKALQSLMAENIAADRERELLFDAKAEELAAEEEAACLLQQQQQQQQRLQRETGDDENSASSILSLLETSLASPAQAALDSLTGSVVLLGCLSPPPPPPPPPSSSSSSSTTPGVLQILASQIVNIPRQTFAQESQFSSIETLTANLQSQITQTQQALATFVERTSPSARPEDDTTPPSFPPTTPSSTPPPLTTMTATTTTTPSTTDYSHLRGLTLQHQRETKQLTLKSAEYRSRIAALERQQQLASSAPEDEPSLTALAAKQSSLGRKKKQIEALESRIRHFYGLPPDIDASRAEVQRAQAELDRLRRRRDELFEAM
;
A
#
# COMPACT_ATOMS: atom_id res chain seq x y z
N MET A 1 -48.03 -46.76 -44.59
CA MET A 1 -47.68 -46.59 -43.17
C MET A 1 -47.12 -45.18 -42.94
N GLN A 2 -47.95 -44.22 -42.53
CA GLN A 2 -47.47 -42.90 -42.11
C GLN A 2 -47.11 -42.97 -40.61
N ALA A 3 -45.90 -42.56 -40.23
CA ALA A 3 -45.51 -42.52 -38.82
C ALA A 3 -46.20 -41.35 -38.12
N SER A 4 -46.83 -41.60 -36.97
CA SER A 4 -47.46 -40.55 -36.16
C SER A 4 -46.42 -39.45 -35.83
N PRO A 5 -46.74 -38.14 -35.96
CA PRO A 5 -45.74 -37.06 -35.82
C PRO A 5 -44.92 -37.11 -34.52
N SER A 6 -45.52 -37.53 -33.41
CA SER A 6 -44.83 -37.70 -32.12
C SER A 6 -43.73 -38.78 -32.16
N LYS A 7 -43.93 -39.88 -32.91
CA LYS A 7 -42.92 -40.93 -33.10
C LYS A 7 -41.77 -40.43 -33.97
N ALA A 8 -42.06 -39.67 -35.04
CA ALA A 8 -41.04 -39.07 -35.89
C ALA A 8 -40.19 -38.04 -35.12
N ARG A 9 -40.81 -37.20 -34.28
CA ARG A 9 -40.09 -36.27 -33.37
C ARG A 9 -39.19 -37.01 -32.38
N ALA A 10 -39.69 -38.06 -31.73
CA ALA A 10 -38.90 -38.87 -30.81
C ALA A 10 -37.69 -39.52 -31.51
N GLN A 11 -37.90 -40.10 -32.70
CA GLN A 11 -36.83 -40.66 -33.52
C GLN A 11 -35.77 -39.62 -33.89
N ALA A 12 -36.18 -38.42 -34.32
CA ALA A 12 -35.25 -37.33 -34.65
C ALA A 12 -34.37 -36.91 -33.44
N ILE A 13 -34.96 -36.83 -32.25
CA ILE A 13 -34.23 -36.52 -31.00
C ILE A 13 -33.24 -37.65 -30.65
N THR A 14 -33.63 -38.92 -30.79
CA THR A 14 -32.70 -40.05 -30.57
C THR A 14 -31.57 -40.09 -31.60
N SER A 15 -31.85 -39.81 -32.87
CA SER A 15 -30.82 -39.75 -33.92
C SER A 15 -29.83 -38.61 -33.69
N HIS A 16 -30.31 -37.41 -33.37
CA HIS A 16 -29.46 -36.26 -33.07
C HIS A 16 -28.55 -36.52 -31.86
N SER A 17 -29.10 -37.05 -30.77
CA SER A 17 -28.33 -37.35 -29.56
C SER A 17 -27.35 -38.52 -29.73
N TRP A 18 -27.64 -39.49 -30.61
CA TRP A 18 -26.64 -40.48 -31.05
C TRP A 18 -25.50 -39.83 -31.85
N SER A 19 -25.78 -38.85 -32.73
CA SER A 19 -24.73 -38.14 -33.48
C SER A 19 -23.82 -37.32 -32.57
N VAL A 20 -24.36 -36.67 -31.54
CA VAL A 20 -23.57 -35.92 -30.54
C VAL A 20 -22.60 -36.85 -29.80
N VAL A 21 -23.09 -38.00 -29.32
CA VAL A 21 -22.24 -39.02 -28.66
C VAL A 21 -21.18 -39.58 -29.62
N GLN A 22 -21.52 -39.83 -30.89
CA GLN A 22 -20.56 -40.31 -31.88
C GLN A 22 -19.47 -39.28 -32.20
N ALA A 23 -19.80 -37.98 -32.27
CA ALA A 23 -18.81 -36.91 -32.46
C ALA A 23 -17.86 -36.78 -31.26
N TRP A 24 -18.39 -36.88 -30.03
CA TRP A 24 -17.57 -36.89 -28.81
C TRP A 24 -16.63 -38.10 -28.75
N LEU A 25 -17.14 -39.32 -29.03
CA LEU A 25 -16.31 -40.53 -29.08
C LEU A 25 -15.26 -40.47 -30.20
N ALA A 26 -15.60 -39.96 -31.39
CA ALA A 26 -14.64 -39.80 -32.47
C ALA A 26 -13.50 -38.83 -32.12
N ARG A 27 -13.77 -37.80 -31.31
CA ARG A 27 -12.74 -36.90 -30.76
C ARG A 27 -11.89 -37.59 -29.69
N LEU A 28 -12.50 -38.40 -28.82
CA LEU A 28 -11.84 -39.07 -27.69
C LEU A 28 -10.91 -40.23 -28.13
N TYR A 29 -11.28 -40.95 -29.20
CA TYR A 29 -10.53 -42.14 -29.66
C TYR A 29 -9.52 -41.85 -30.77
N HIS A 30 -9.47 -40.64 -31.34
CA HIS A 30 -8.57 -40.30 -32.45
C HIS A 30 -7.09 -40.61 -32.12
N PRO A 31 -6.31 -41.26 -33.02
CA PRO A 31 -6.65 -41.63 -34.40
C PRO A 31 -7.30 -43.02 -34.56
N SER A 32 -7.56 -43.75 -33.48
CA SER A 32 -8.17 -45.08 -33.54
C SER A 32 -9.68 -45.02 -33.84
N PRO A 33 -10.25 -46.02 -34.55
CA PRO A 33 -11.69 -46.10 -34.74
C PRO A 33 -12.39 -46.42 -33.41
N VAL A 34 -13.54 -45.76 -33.17
CA VAL A 34 -14.38 -46.04 -31.99
C VAL A 34 -14.79 -47.52 -31.97
N PRO A 35 -14.59 -48.26 -30.87
CA PRO A 35 -14.98 -49.67 -30.77
C PRO A 35 -16.47 -49.90 -31.05
N ALA A 36 -16.81 -51.07 -31.59
CA ALA A 36 -18.20 -51.44 -31.83
C ALA A 36 -18.95 -51.70 -30.51
N PHE A 37 -20.15 -51.12 -30.37
CA PHE A 37 -21.02 -51.28 -29.20
C PHE A 37 -22.50 -51.34 -29.58
N GLU A 38 -23.33 -51.92 -28.72
CA GLU A 38 -24.78 -52.00 -28.93
C GLU A 38 -25.49 -50.65 -28.76
N ARG A 39 -26.33 -50.28 -29.74
CA ARG A 39 -27.07 -49.01 -29.76
C ARG A 39 -28.39 -49.08 -29.00
N ASN A 40 -28.30 -49.38 -27.70
CA ASN A 40 -29.44 -49.51 -26.79
C ASN A 40 -29.80 -48.17 -26.12
N ALA A 41 -31.04 -48.02 -25.65
CA ALA A 41 -31.46 -46.80 -24.93
C ALA A 41 -30.72 -46.61 -23.59
N SER A 42 -30.35 -47.72 -22.93
CA SER A 42 -29.51 -47.74 -21.73
C SER A 42 -28.08 -47.25 -22.02
N THR A 43 -27.45 -47.74 -23.09
CA THR A 43 -26.09 -47.31 -23.48
C THR A 43 -26.07 -45.86 -23.94
N LEU A 44 -27.11 -45.37 -24.63
CA LEU A 44 -27.26 -43.95 -24.95
C LEU A 44 -27.28 -43.07 -23.69
N LYS A 45 -28.10 -43.42 -22.70
CA LYS A 45 -28.17 -42.66 -21.43
C LYS A 45 -26.86 -42.72 -20.65
N ALA A 46 -26.21 -43.89 -20.60
CA ALA A 46 -24.91 -44.05 -19.94
C ALA A 46 -23.81 -43.21 -20.61
N LEU A 47 -23.72 -43.23 -21.94
CA LEU A 47 -22.75 -42.44 -22.71
C LEU A 47 -23.03 -40.93 -22.61
N GLN A 48 -24.30 -40.51 -22.57
CA GLN A 48 -24.65 -39.11 -22.31
C GLN A 48 -24.24 -38.66 -20.90
N SER A 49 -24.47 -39.50 -19.89
CA SER A 49 -24.03 -39.22 -18.52
C SER A 49 -22.51 -39.13 -18.43
N LEU A 50 -21.78 -40.06 -19.05
CA LEU A 50 -20.32 -40.07 -19.09
C LEU A 50 -19.76 -38.87 -19.87
N MET A 51 -20.40 -38.46 -20.97
CA MET A 51 -20.03 -37.26 -21.72
C MET A 51 -20.24 -35.99 -20.89
N ALA A 52 -21.37 -35.88 -20.17
CA ALA A 52 -21.64 -34.75 -19.30
C ALA A 52 -20.64 -34.68 -18.14
N GLU A 53 -20.34 -35.81 -17.49
CA GLU A 53 -19.36 -35.93 -16.41
C GLU A 53 -17.94 -35.61 -16.90
N ASN A 54 -17.54 -36.09 -18.08
CA ASN A 54 -16.26 -35.75 -18.69
C ASN A 54 -16.17 -34.24 -19.00
N ILE A 55 -17.22 -33.62 -19.55
CA ILE A 55 -17.25 -32.18 -19.80
C ILE A 55 -17.21 -31.37 -18.49
N ALA A 56 -17.81 -31.88 -17.40
CA ALA A 56 -17.68 -31.26 -16.08
C ALA A 56 -16.24 -31.36 -15.55
N ALA A 57 -15.65 -32.56 -15.55
CA ALA A 57 -14.28 -32.79 -15.10
C ALA A 57 -13.23 -32.02 -15.94
N ASP A 58 -13.46 -31.85 -17.24
CA ASP A 58 -12.57 -31.05 -18.10
C ASP A 58 -12.67 -29.55 -17.80
N ARG A 59 -13.85 -29.03 -17.40
CA ARG A 59 -14.00 -27.65 -16.89
C ARG A 59 -13.39 -27.48 -15.50
N GLU A 60 -13.50 -28.48 -14.61
CA GLU A 60 -12.82 -28.44 -13.32
C GLU A 60 -11.30 -28.42 -13.48
N ARG A 61 -10.75 -29.14 -14.47
CA ARG A 61 -9.32 -29.07 -14.84
C ARG A 61 -8.91 -27.71 -15.39
N GLU A 62 -9.75 -27.09 -16.22
CA GLU A 62 -9.56 -25.74 -16.76
C GLU A 62 -9.51 -24.70 -15.62
N LEU A 63 -10.52 -24.69 -14.73
CA LEU A 63 -10.56 -23.81 -13.55
C LEU A 63 -9.39 -24.06 -12.57
N LEU A 64 -8.96 -25.31 -12.38
CA LEU A 64 -7.79 -25.66 -11.55
C LEU A 64 -6.44 -25.34 -12.21
N PHE A 65 -6.42 -25.08 -13.52
CA PHE A 65 -5.25 -24.58 -14.24
C PHE A 65 -5.21 -23.05 -14.12
N ASP A 66 -6.32 -22.37 -14.41
CA ASP A 66 -6.44 -20.91 -14.33
C ASP A 66 -6.14 -20.39 -12.92
N ALA A 67 -6.71 -21.02 -11.88
CA ALA A 67 -6.46 -20.64 -10.48
C ALA A 67 -4.99 -20.79 -10.07
N LYS A 68 -4.24 -21.73 -10.67
CA LYS A 68 -2.80 -21.89 -10.42
C LYS A 68 -1.95 -20.89 -11.20
N ALA A 69 -2.40 -20.48 -12.39
CA ALA A 69 -1.77 -19.39 -13.12
C ALA A 69 -1.95 -18.06 -12.37
N GLU A 70 -3.12 -17.84 -11.76
CA GLU A 70 -3.38 -16.69 -10.87
C GLU A 70 -2.55 -16.75 -9.57
N GLU A 71 -2.44 -17.93 -8.93
CA GLU A 71 -1.59 -18.15 -7.75
C GLU A 71 -0.11 -17.80 -8.03
N LEU A 72 0.45 -18.32 -9.15
CA LEU A 72 1.82 -18.01 -9.55
C LEU A 72 2.01 -16.54 -9.94
N ALA A 73 1.05 -15.92 -10.63
CA ALA A 73 1.12 -14.49 -10.96
C ALA A 73 1.10 -13.61 -9.69
N ALA A 74 0.29 -13.98 -8.70
CA ALA A 74 0.26 -13.30 -7.40
C ALA A 74 1.56 -13.49 -6.61
N GLU A 75 2.21 -14.65 -6.69
CA GLU A 75 3.55 -14.87 -6.12
C GLU A 75 4.62 -14.02 -6.83
N GLU A 76 4.59 -13.91 -8.16
CA GLU A 76 5.51 -13.06 -8.93
C GLU A 76 5.29 -11.56 -8.62
N GLU A 77 4.05 -11.09 -8.55
CA GLU A 77 3.73 -9.71 -8.14
C GLU A 77 4.17 -9.44 -6.69
N ALA A 78 3.91 -10.35 -5.76
CA ALA A 78 4.34 -10.23 -4.37
C ALA A 78 5.87 -10.20 -4.24
N ALA A 79 6.59 -11.05 -4.99
CA ALA A 79 8.05 -11.04 -5.03
C ALA A 79 8.60 -9.73 -5.60
N CYS A 80 7.97 -9.19 -6.64
CA CYS A 80 8.31 -7.88 -7.23
C CYS A 80 8.10 -6.73 -6.22
N LEU A 81 6.96 -6.71 -5.50
CA LEU A 81 6.68 -5.73 -4.45
C LEU A 81 7.68 -5.82 -3.29
N LEU A 82 8.04 -7.03 -2.86
CA LEU A 82 9.00 -7.26 -1.78
C LEU A 82 10.41 -6.82 -2.22
N GLN A 83 10.83 -7.13 -3.45
CA GLN A 83 12.08 -6.65 -4.03
C GLN A 83 12.10 -5.11 -4.16
N GLN A 84 10.99 -4.50 -4.59
CA GLN A 84 10.87 -3.04 -4.66
C GLN A 84 10.98 -2.41 -3.27
N GLN A 85 10.34 -2.99 -2.25
CA GLN A 85 10.44 -2.53 -0.87
C GLN A 85 11.88 -2.64 -0.34
N GLN A 86 12.60 -3.74 -0.63
CA GLN A 86 14.02 -3.88 -0.29
C GLN A 86 14.87 -2.82 -1.00
N GLN A 87 14.63 -2.52 -2.28
CA GLN A 87 15.33 -1.45 -3.00
C GLN A 87 15.01 -0.04 -2.43
N GLN A 88 13.78 0.20 -1.97
CA GLN A 88 13.42 1.44 -1.27
C GLN A 88 14.12 1.52 0.09
N GLN A 89 14.16 0.44 0.88
CA GLN A 89 14.91 0.39 2.13
C GLN A 89 16.41 0.61 1.91
N GLN A 90 17.02 0.01 0.87
CA GLN A 90 18.42 0.24 0.51
C GLN A 90 18.70 1.64 -0.05
N ARG A 91 17.71 2.31 -0.65
CA ARG A 91 17.80 3.73 -1.04
C ARG A 91 17.77 4.62 0.19
N LEU A 92 16.78 4.44 1.07
CA LEU A 92 16.67 5.17 2.32
C LEU A 92 17.91 4.96 3.20
N GLN A 93 18.40 3.73 3.34
CA GLN A 93 19.65 3.41 4.04
C GLN A 93 20.92 3.95 3.36
N ARG A 94 20.85 4.43 2.12
CA ARG A 94 21.96 5.13 1.46
C ARG A 94 21.84 6.64 1.66
N GLU A 95 20.62 7.16 1.51
CA GLU A 95 20.26 8.56 1.73
C GLU A 95 20.40 8.99 3.21
N THR A 96 20.13 8.11 4.18
CA THR A 96 20.47 8.31 5.61
C THR A 96 21.82 7.72 5.98
N GLY A 97 22.31 6.73 5.23
CA GLY A 97 23.58 6.07 5.51
C GLY A 97 24.79 6.92 5.21
N ASP A 98 24.71 7.87 4.27
CA ASP A 98 25.78 8.85 4.07
C ASP A 98 25.92 9.76 5.31
N ASP A 99 24.81 10.12 5.99
CA ASP A 99 24.82 10.86 7.25
C ASP A 99 25.19 9.98 8.47
N GLU A 100 24.66 8.76 8.61
CA GLU A 100 24.96 7.87 9.75
C GLU A 100 26.35 7.22 9.66
N ASN A 101 26.85 6.88 8.46
CA ASN A 101 28.25 6.49 8.29
C ASN A 101 29.17 7.70 8.43
N SER A 102 28.77 8.92 8.03
CA SER A 102 29.55 10.12 8.36
C SER A 102 29.58 10.36 9.86
N ALA A 103 28.45 10.27 10.57
CA ALA A 103 28.38 10.43 12.01
C ALA A 103 29.20 9.37 12.76
N SER A 104 29.13 8.10 12.39
CA SER A 104 29.93 7.03 13.00
C SER A 104 31.41 7.05 12.57
N SER A 105 31.74 7.52 11.36
CA SER A 105 33.12 7.83 10.96
C SER A 105 33.68 9.02 11.73
N ILE A 106 32.87 10.06 11.98
CA ILE A 106 33.24 11.22 12.80
C ILE A 106 33.39 10.82 14.27
N LEU A 107 32.51 9.97 14.81
CA LEU A 107 32.62 9.46 16.18
C LEU A 107 33.88 8.60 16.35
N SER A 108 34.17 7.68 15.43
CA SER A 108 35.41 6.87 15.49
C SER A 108 36.68 7.71 15.20
N LEU A 109 36.58 8.76 14.38
CA LEU A 109 37.65 9.75 14.20
C LEU A 109 37.86 10.60 15.47
N LEU A 110 36.79 10.94 16.19
CA LEU A 110 36.86 11.63 17.48
C LEU A 110 37.42 10.71 18.57
N GLU A 111 36.99 9.46 18.67
CA GLU A 111 37.56 8.46 19.58
C GLU A 111 39.06 8.27 19.34
N THR A 112 39.50 8.19 18.08
CA THR A 112 40.93 8.04 17.74
C THR A 112 41.74 9.34 17.81
N SER A 113 41.10 10.52 17.75
CA SER A 113 41.72 11.84 17.94
C SER A 113 41.80 12.27 19.42
N LEU A 114 40.88 11.79 20.25
CA LEU A 114 40.91 12.01 21.70
C LEU A 114 42.09 11.28 22.33
N ALA A 115 43.05 12.06 22.85
CA ALA A 115 44.17 11.50 23.62
C ALA A 115 43.64 10.68 24.82
N SER A 116 44.28 9.55 25.11
CA SER A 116 43.89 8.62 26.19
C SER A 116 43.49 9.26 27.54
N PRO A 117 44.17 10.29 28.09
CA PRO A 117 43.70 10.95 29.32
C PRO A 117 42.35 11.70 29.17
N ALA A 118 42.00 12.15 27.96
CA ALA A 118 40.68 12.76 27.67
C ALA A 118 39.59 11.69 27.54
N GLN A 119 39.89 10.54 26.93
CA GLN A 119 39.00 9.36 26.94
C GLN A 119 38.70 8.93 28.40
N ALA A 120 39.74 8.74 29.21
CA ALA A 120 39.59 8.37 30.63
C ALA A 120 38.83 9.42 31.47
N ALA A 121 38.93 10.71 31.13
CA ALA A 121 38.11 11.75 31.74
C ALA A 121 36.63 11.65 31.31
N LEU A 122 36.36 11.31 30.05
CA LEU A 122 35.00 11.06 29.55
C LEU A 122 34.39 9.82 30.19
N ASP A 123 35.13 8.72 30.31
CA ASP A 123 34.70 7.48 30.97
C ASP A 123 34.47 7.67 32.48
N SER A 124 35.30 8.50 33.13
CA SER A 124 35.08 8.91 34.52
C SER A 124 33.81 9.76 34.66
N LEU A 125 33.50 10.60 33.67
CA LEU A 125 32.27 11.40 33.65
C LEU A 125 31.02 10.54 33.39
N THR A 126 31.03 9.64 32.41
CA THR A 126 29.90 8.71 32.13
C THR A 126 29.71 7.74 33.28
N GLY A 127 30.79 7.18 33.84
CA GLY A 127 30.77 6.39 35.06
C GLY A 127 30.15 7.15 36.24
N SER A 128 30.50 8.43 36.41
CA SER A 128 29.90 9.30 37.42
C SER A 128 28.41 9.55 37.18
N VAL A 129 27.97 9.76 35.92
CA VAL A 129 26.55 9.95 35.55
C VAL A 129 25.71 8.69 35.80
N VAL A 130 26.29 7.50 35.59
CA VAL A 130 25.68 6.22 35.96
C VAL A 130 25.59 6.08 37.49
N LEU A 131 26.63 6.46 38.23
CA LEU A 131 26.65 6.45 39.70
C LEU A 131 25.66 7.47 40.32
N LEU A 132 25.43 8.60 39.63
CA LEU A 132 24.40 9.60 39.94
C LEU A 132 22.98 9.18 39.50
N GLY A 133 22.82 7.99 38.92
CA GLY A 133 21.52 7.35 38.69
C GLY A 133 20.72 7.90 37.50
N CYS A 134 21.31 8.69 36.61
CA CYS A 134 20.59 9.36 35.52
C CYS A 134 20.05 8.41 34.43
N LEU A 135 20.40 7.12 34.46
CA LEU A 135 19.96 6.09 33.51
C LEU A 135 19.40 4.84 34.22
N SER A 136 18.63 5.02 35.31
CA SER A 136 17.81 3.94 35.86
C SER A 136 16.59 3.69 34.96
N PRO A 137 16.43 2.50 34.34
CA PRO A 137 15.24 2.18 33.55
C PRO A 137 13.99 2.06 34.44
N PRO A 138 12.79 2.40 33.96
CA PRO A 138 11.58 2.36 34.77
C PRO A 138 11.23 0.91 35.15
N PRO A 139 11.02 0.60 36.45
CA PRO A 139 10.54 -0.72 36.86
C PRO A 139 9.10 -0.97 36.36
N PRO A 140 8.72 -2.23 36.11
CA PRO A 140 7.39 -2.58 35.60
C PRO A 140 6.28 -2.19 36.59
N PRO A 141 5.08 -1.84 36.10
CA PRO A 141 4.04 -1.22 36.92
C PRO A 141 3.45 -2.18 37.97
N PRO A 142 3.50 -1.83 39.28
CA PRO A 142 2.73 -2.53 40.31
C PRO A 142 1.23 -2.17 40.22
N PRO A 143 0.33 -3.01 40.76
CA PRO A 143 -1.11 -2.75 40.76
C PRO A 143 -1.51 -1.50 41.59
N PRO A 144 -2.70 -0.92 41.34
CA PRO A 144 -3.11 0.37 41.90
C PRO A 144 -3.22 0.39 43.44
N PRO A 145 -3.07 1.57 44.07
CA PRO A 145 -2.61 1.66 45.46
C PRO A 145 -3.71 1.62 46.52
N SER A 146 -3.34 1.10 47.69
CA SER A 146 -3.84 1.57 48.99
C SER A 146 -2.78 2.50 49.60
N SER A 147 -3.21 3.64 50.14
CA SER A 147 -2.32 4.73 50.53
C SER A 147 -1.68 4.55 51.91
N SER A 148 -0.35 4.78 52.02
CA SER A 148 0.23 5.95 52.72
C SER A 148 1.66 5.72 53.22
N SER A 149 2.55 6.67 52.90
CA SER A 149 3.61 7.17 53.81
C SER A 149 4.36 8.32 53.13
N SER A 150 4.45 9.47 53.79
CA SER A 150 5.12 10.67 53.29
C SER A 150 6.57 10.76 53.74
N SER A 151 7.49 11.15 52.86
CA SER A 151 8.74 11.80 53.26
C SER A 151 9.03 12.99 52.34
N SER A 152 9.10 14.18 52.93
CA SER A 152 9.50 15.40 52.25
C SER A 152 11.02 15.56 52.32
N THR A 153 11.69 15.49 51.18
CA THR A 153 13.11 15.87 51.06
C THR A 153 13.21 17.03 50.08
N THR A 154 13.96 18.06 50.44
CA THR A 154 14.27 19.16 49.53
C THR A 154 14.98 18.64 48.27
N PRO A 155 14.76 19.23 47.08
CA PRO A 155 15.53 18.87 45.89
C PRO A 155 17.01 19.14 46.19
N GLY A 156 17.78 18.07 46.36
CA GLY A 156 19.13 18.17 46.89
C GLY A 156 20.02 19.03 46.02
N VAL A 157 21.00 19.72 46.63
CA VAL A 157 21.97 20.57 45.89
C VAL A 157 22.61 19.81 44.73
N LEU A 158 22.84 18.49 44.89
CA LEU A 158 23.33 17.59 43.85
C LEU A 158 22.39 17.45 42.63
N GLN A 159 21.07 17.47 42.79
CA GLN A 159 20.11 17.37 41.67
C GLN A 159 19.95 18.72 40.95
N ILE A 160 20.11 19.83 41.69
CA ILE A 160 20.25 21.17 41.10
C ILE A 160 21.56 21.26 40.32
N LEU A 161 22.67 20.73 40.86
CA LEU A 161 23.95 20.64 40.16
C LEU A 161 23.88 19.76 38.91
N ALA A 162 23.30 18.55 39.00
CA ALA A 162 23.16 17.64 37.86
C ALA A 162 22.31 18.25 36.73
N SER A 163 21.20 18.92 37.08
CA SER A 163 20.39 19.63 36.08
C SER A 163 21.12 20.84 35.48
N GLN A 164 21.92 21.59 36.25
CA GLN A 164 22.76 22.66 35.68
C GLN A 164 23.90 22.13 34.80
N ILE A 165 24.58 21.05 35.18
CA ILE A 165 25.66 20.40 34.40
C ILE A 165 25.16 19.98 33.01
N VAL A 166 23.90 19.50 32.89
CA VAL A 166 23.31 19.14 31.60
C VAL A 166 22.72 20.35 30.87
N ASN A 167 22.16 21.33 31.58
CA ASN A 167 21.49 22.47 30.95
C ASN A 167 22.45 23.56 30.45
N ILE A 168 23.63 23.73 31.07
CA ILE A 168 24.63 24.71 30.64
C ILE A 168 25.16 24.40 29.22
N PRO A 169 25.69 23.19 28.90
CA PRO A 169 26.13 22.86 27.54
C PRO A 169 25.00 22.98 26.52
N ARG A 170 23.77 22.63 26.90
CA ARG A 170 22.59 22.77 26.04
C ARG A 170 22.27 24.24 25.72
N GLN A 171 22.44 25.13 26.71
CA GLN A 171 22.32 26.57 26.50
C GLN A 171 23.47 27.12 25.65
N THR A 172 24.71 26.68 25.88
CA THR A 172 25.88 27.06 25.07
C THR A 172 25.68 26.69 23.60
N PHE A 173 25.29 25.45 23.30
CA PHE A 173 25.03 25.01 21.92
C PHE A 173 23.87 25.79 21.26
N ALA A 174 22.82 26.13 22.02
CA ALA A 174 21.74 26.98 21.51
C ALA A 174 22.22 28.41 21.20
N GLN A 175 23.18 28.94 21.96
CA GLN A 175 23.80 30.24 21.70
C GLN A 175 24.77 30.18 20.51
N GLU A 176 25.60 29.14 20.40
CA GLU A 176 26.48 28.90 19.24
C GLU A 176 25.67 28.81 17.94
N SER A 177 24.56 28.08 17.94
CA SER A 177 23.62 28.04 16.81
C SER A 177 23.04 29.42 16.46
N GLN A 178 22.73 30.25 17.46
CA GLN A 178 22.30 31.64 17.22
C GLN A 178 23.42 32.52 16.66
N PHE A 179 24.66 32.39 17.16
CA PHE A 179 25.81 33.11 16.61
C PHE A 179 26.09 32.71 15.15
N SER A 180 26.07 31.41 14.81
CA SER A 180 26.21 30.95 13.42
C SER A 180 25.11 31.50 12.51
N SER A 181 23.87 31.61 13.00
CA SER A 181 22.77 32.25 12.27
C SER A 181 23.02 33.75 12.04
N ILE A 182 23.52 34.47 13.05
CA ILE A 182 23.89 35.89 12.93
C ILE A 182 25.06 36.06 11.94
N GLU A 183 26.06 35.18 11.94
CA GLU A 183 27.19 35.23 11.00
C GLU A 183 26.75 34.97 9.56
N THR A 184 25.91 33.97 9.31
CA THR A 184 25.38 33.71 7.95
C THR A 184 24.50 34.85 7.43
N LEU A 185 23.67 35.46 8.30
CA LEU A 185 22.91 36.67 7.96
C LEU A 185 23.85 37.86 7.67
N THR A 186 24.91 38.03 8.47
CA THR A 186 25.90 39.10 8.29
C THR A 186 26.65 38.94 6.96
N ALA A 187 27.08 37.73 6.62
CA ALA A 187 27.71 37.42 5.34
C ALA A 187 26.76 37.64 4.16
N ASN A 188 25.47 37.30 4.31
CA ASN A 188 24.44 37.56 3.30
C ASN A 188 24.25 39.06 3.06
N LEU A 189 24.10 39.85 4.13
CA LEU A 189 23.97 41.31 4.05
C LEU A 189 25.23 41.98 3.48
N GLN A 190 26.43 41.51 3.84
CA GLN A 190 27.69 41.98 3.22
C GLN A 190 27.74 41.65 1.71
N SER A 191 27.31 40.46 1.30
CA SER A 191 27.17 40.09 -0.11
C SER A 191 26.18 41.00 -0.84
N GLN A 192 25.01 41.28 -0.24
CA GLN A 192 24.01 42.19 -0.82
C GLN A 192 24.54 43.64 -0.90
N ILE A 193 25.33 44.09 0.07
CA ILE A 193 25.99 45.41 0.05
C ILE A 193 27.02 45.48 -1.07
N THR A 194 27.87 44.46 -1.26
CA THR A 194 28.84 44.46 -2.38
C THR A 194 28.14 44.36 -3.74
N GLN A 195 27.08 43.56 -3.86
CA GLN A 195 26.27 43.45 -5.08
C GLN A 195 25.57 44.78 -5.43
N THR A 196 24.99 45.48 -4.44
CA THR A 196 24.35 46.78 -4.67
C THR A 196 25.38 47.88 -4.95
N GLN A 197 26.57 47.85 -4.34
CA GLN A 197 27.68 48.73 -4.70
C GLN A 197 28.18 48.48 -6.13
N GLN A 198 28.27 47.23 -6.59
CA GLN A 198 28.63 46.90 -7.97
C GLN A 198 27.53 47.35 -8.97
N ALA A 199 26.26 47.18 -8.61
CA ALA A 199 25.13 47.67 -9.42
C ALA A 199 25.13 49.22 -9.52
N LEU A 200 25.46 49.92 -8.43
CA LEU A 200 25.61 51.37 -8.43
C LEU A 200 26.85 51.83 -9.19
N ALA A 201 27.99 51.14 -9.06
CA ALA A 201 29.21 51.46 -9.80
C ALA A 201 29.00 51.31 -11.33
N THR A 202 28.43 50.19 -11.76
CA THR A 202 28.09 49.97 -13.18
C THR A 202 26.99 50.89 -13.70
N PHE A 203 26.09 51.38 -12.83
CA PHE A 203 25.13 52.44 -13.17
C PHE A 203 25.81 53.81 -13.31
N VAL A 204 26.74 54.18 -12.41
CA VAL A 204 27.51 55.44 -12.48
C VAL A 204 28.45 55.45 -13.68
N GLU A 205 29.07 54.31 -14.01
CA GLU A 205 29.88 54.14 -15.22
C GLU A 205 29.02 54.29 -16.50
N ARG A 206 27.76 53.81 -16.47
CA ARG A 206 26.78 53.96 -17.56
C ARG A 206 26.13 55.37 -17.62
N THR A 207 26.22 56.17 -16.57
CA THR A 207 25.58 57.51 -16.48
C THR A 207 26.57 58.68 -16.39
N SER A 208 27.88 58.42 -16.34
CA SER A 208 28.92 59.44 -16.43
C SER A 208 28.99 60.01 -17.86
N PRO A 209 28.76 61.31 -18.06
CA PRO A 209 28.49 61.84 -19.40
C PRO A 209 29.76 62.12 -20.22
N SER A 210 29.71 61.75 -21.51
CA SER A 210 30.60 62.34 -22.52
C SER A 210 30.18 63.79 -22.75
N ALA A 211 31.09 64.74 -22.51
CA ALA A 211 30.73 66.15 -22.36
C ALA A 211 30.55 66.92 -23.69
N ARG A 212 29.46 67.68 -23.81
CA ARG A 212 29.37 68.98 -24.52
C ARG A 212 28.11 69.78 -24.11
N PRO A 213 28.07 71.12 -24.29
CA PRO A 213 27.05 72.01 -23.71
C PRO A 213 26.10 72.67 -24.73
N GLU A 214 25.31 73.67 -24.27
CA GLU A 214 24.35 74.53 -25.01
C GLU A 214 23.01 73.86 -25.49
N ASP A 215 21.80 74.46 -25.49
CA ASP A 215 21.22 75.62 -24.77
C ASP A 215 19.64 75.65 -24.89
N ASP A 216 19.00 76.50 -24.06
CA ASP A 216 17.76 77.32 -24.25
C ASP A 216 16.25 76.81 -24.23
N THR A 217 15.47 77.49 -23.36
CA THR A 217 14.06 78.05 -23.44
C THR A 217 12.74 77.26 -23.76
N THR A 218 11.97 77.04 -22.67
CA THR A 218 10.50 77.10 -22.33
C THR A 218 9.25 77.03 -23.30
N PRO A 219 8.06 76.58 -22.79
CA PRO A 219 6.67 76.60 -23.38
C PRO A 219 5.80 77.82 -22.85
N PRO A 220 4.42 77.93 -22.74
CA PRO A 220 3.24 76.99 -22.77
C PRO A 220 1.88 77.50 -23.43
N SER A 221 0.74 76.79 -23.25
CA SER A 221 -0.61 77.30 -22.78
C SER A 221 -1.90 76.57 -23.29
N PHE A 222 -2.98 76.57 -22.47
CA PHE A 222 -4.42 76.32 -22.81
C PHE A 222 -5.20 77.67 -22.99
N PRO A 223 -6.54 77.78 -23.28
CA PRO A 223 -7.65 77.65 -22.28
C PRO A 223 -9.08 77.27 -22.91
N PRO A 224 -10.32 77.73 -22.53
CA PRO A 224 -11.45 76.80 -22.24
C PRO A 224 -12.91 77.20 -22.68
N THR A 225 -13.92 76.49 -22.11
CA THR A 225 -15.33 76.91 -21.75
C THR A 225 -16.55 76.49 -22.63
N THR A 226 -17.66 76.16 -21.94
CA THR A 226 -19.07 75.87 -22.35
C THR A 226 -19.96 77.15 -22.21
N PRO A 227 -21.32 77.22 -22.44
CA PRO A 227 -22.35 76.15 -22.55
C PRO A 227 -23.61 76.35 -23.48
N SER A 228 -24.46 75.30 -23.53
CA SER A 228 -25.96 75.31 -23.59
C SER A 228 -26.76 75.37 -24.93
N SER A 229 -27.92 74.68 -24.90
CA SER A 229 -29.14 74.75 -25.77
C SER A 229 -29.32 73.75 -26.95
N THR A 230 -30.57 73.61 -27.42
CA THR A 230 -31.25 72.40 -27.95
C THR A 230 -32.36 72.77 -28.98
N PRO A 231 -32.97 71.91 -29.84
CA PRO A 231 -32.57 70.78 -30.74
C PRO A 231 -32.83 71.17 -32.24
N PRO A 232 -33.40 70.33 -33.18
CA PRO A 232 -33.17 68.96 -33.68
C PRO A 232 -32.62 69.01 -35.17
N PRO A 233 -32.82 68.08 -36.15
CA PRO A 233 -33.21 66.65 -36.18
C PRO A 233 -32.27 65.69 -36.99
N LEU A 234 -32.67 64.40 -37.02
CA LEU A 234 -32.26 63.23 -37.84
C LEU A 234 -31.07 63.24 -38.85
N THR A 235 -30.15 62.29 -38.58
CA THR A 235 -29.58 61.27 -39.51
C THR A 235 -28.59 61.67 -40.62
N THR A 236 -27.31 61.26 -40.47
CA THR A 236 -26.36 60.67 -41.48
C THR A 236 -24.88 61.09 -41.24
N MET A 237 -23.92 60.18 -41.50
CA MET A 237 -22.43 60.33 -41.61
C MET A 237 -21.50 60.35 -40.37
N THR A 238 -20.38 59.61 -40.54
CA THR A 238 -18.98 59.75 -40.04
C THR A 238 -18.58 59.94 -38.56
N ALA A 239 -17.93 58.89 -38.02
CA ALA A 239 -16.56 58.83 -37.46
C ALA A 239 -16.13 59.51 -36.11
N THR A 240 -15.30 58.75 -35.37
CA THR A 240 -14.25 59.14 -34.39
C THR A 240 -14.59 59.84 -33.05
N THR A 241 -14.49 59.07 -31.96
CA THR A 241 -13.76 59.34 -30.67
C THR A 241 -13.85 60.73 -30.01
N THR A 242 -14.14 60.88 -28.70
CA THR A 242 -13.26 60.43 -27.57
C THR A 242 -13.92 60.58 -26.17
N THR A 243 -13.69 59.60 -25.27
CA THR A 243 -13.70 59.61 -23.78
C THR A 243 -14.85 60.24 -22.94
N THR A 244 -15.46 59.40 -22.09
CA THR A 244 -15.64 59.62 -20.62
C THR A 244 -15.93 58.26 -19.93
N PRO A 245 -15.71 58.09 -18.59
CA PRO A 245 -15.24 56.80 -18.07
C PRO A 245 -16.29 55.96 -17.31
N SER A 246 -16.88 54.96 -17.97
CA SER A 246 -17.64 53.86 -17.30
C SER A 246 -17.68 52.54 -18.08
N THR A 247 -17.39 52.56 -19.39
CA THR A 247 -17.45 51.38 -20.28
C THR A 247 -16.60 50.19 -19.82
N THR A 248 -15.49 50.44 -19.11
CA THR A 248 -14.54 49.41 -18.66
C THR A 248 -15.15 48.44 -17.65
N ASP A 249 -15.95 48.91 -16.70
CA ASP A 249 -16.62 48.03 -15.73
C ASP A 249 -17.71 47.19 -16.37
N TYR A 250 -18.45 47.75 -17.34
CA TYR A 250 -19.52 47.02 -18.01
C TYR A 250 -19.01 45.85 -18.85
N SER A 251 -17.83 45.97 -19.48
CA SER A 251 -17.20 44.86 -20.20
C SER A 251 -16.66 43.79 -19.24
N HIS A 252 -16.06 44.20 -18.11
CA HIS A 252 -15.58 43.30 -17.07
C HIS A 252 -16.74 42.51 -16.41
N LEU A 253 -17.79 43.19 -15.96
CA LEU A 253 -18.99 42.58 -15.37
C LEU A 253 -19.67 41.59 -16.32
N ARG A 254 -19.72 41.91 -17.62
CA ARG A 254 -20.23 41.01 -18.66
C ARG A 254 -19.34 39.78 -18.86
N GLY A 255 -18.01 39.93 -18.81
CA GLY A 255 -17.07 38.81 -18.84
C GLY A 255 -17.25 37.87 -17.66
N LEU A 256 -17.32 38.41 -16.45
CA LEU A 256 -17.51 37.68 -15.20
C LEU A 256 -18.88 36.97 -15.16
N THR A 257 -19.93 37.60 -15.68
CA THR A 257 -21.25 36.96 -15.87
C THR A 257 -21.18 35.75 -16.81
N LEU A 258 -20.44 35.85 -17.92
CA LEU A 258 -20.24 34.73 -18.85
C LEU A 258 -19.37 33.61 -18.25
N GLN A 259 -18.41 33.94 -17.39
CA GLN A 259 -17.63 32.96 -16.64
C GLN A 259 -18.53 32.17 -15.67
N HIS A 260 -19.27 32.85 -14.79
CA HIS A 260 -20.20 32.20 -13.86
C HIS A 260 -21.25 31.35 -14.59
N GLN A 261 -21.70 31.76 -15.78
CA GLN A 261 -22.61 30.95 -16.60
C GLN A 261 -21.97 29.66 -17.13
N ARG A 262 -20.66 29.65 -17.43
CA ARG A 262 -19.91 28.45 -17.82
C ARG A 262 -19.69 27.51 -16.64
N GLU A 263 -19.26 28.05 -15.51
CA GLU A 263 -19.03 27.29 -14.27
C GLU A 263 -20.33 26.64 -13.76
N THR A 264 -21.45 27.38 -13.78
CA THR A 264 -22.77 26.86 -13.42
C THR A 264 -23.20 25.69 -14.32
N LYS A 265 -22.94 25.78 -15.65
CA LYS A 265 -23.21 24.68 -16.59
C LYS A 265 -22.32 23.47 -16.29
N GLN A 266 -21.04 23.66 -16.01
CA GLN A 266 -20.10 22.59 -15.67
C GLN A 266 -20.48 21.88 -14.35
N LEU A 267 -20.86 22.65 -13.32
CA LEU A 267 -21.36 22.12 -12.05
C LEU A 267 -22.69 21.38 -12.22
N THR A 268 -23.58 21.88 -13.07
CA THR A 268 -24.85 21.21 -13.39
C THR A 268 -24.59 19.86 -14.05
N LEU A 269 -23.69 19.80 -15.05
CA LEU A 269 -23.30 18.55 -15.72
C LEU A 269 -22.68 17.55 -14.73
N LYS A 270 -21.71 17.96 -13.90
CA LYS A 270 -21.16 17.09 -12.84
C LYS A 270 -22.23 16.63 -11.85
N SER A 271 -23.18 17.48 -11.47
CA SER A 271 -24.27 17.08 -10.57
C SER A 271 -25.21 16.03 -11.18
N ALA A 272 -25.39 16.04 -12.50
CA ALA A 272 -26.15 15.02 -13.22
C ALA A 272 -25.35 13.71 -13.34
N GLU A 273 -24.04 13.79 -13.63
CA GLU A 273 -23.13 12.65 -13.65
C GLU A 273 -23.08 11.93 -12.30
N TYR A 274 -22.87 12.66 -11.20
CA TYR A 274 -22.84 12.08 -9.85
C TYR A 274 -24.20 11.48 -9.46
N ARG A 275 -25.34 12.12 -9.79
CA ARG A 275 -26.67 11.52 -9.59
C ARG A 275 -26.84 10.22 -10.37
N SER A 276 -26.36 10.17 -11.62
CA SER A 276 -26.41 8.97 -12.46
C SER A 276 -25.51 7.86 -11.92
N ARG A 277 -24.36 8.20 -11.34
CA ARG A 277 -23.43 7.25 -10.72
C ARG A 277 -23.94 6.72 -9.37
N ILE A 278 -24.57 7.58 -8.55
CA ILE A 278 -25.30 7.17 -7.33
C ILE A 278 -26.42 6.21 -7.72
N ALA A 279 -27.30 6.59 -8.65
CA ALA A 279 -28.39 5.72 -9.14
C ALA A 279 -27.90 4.47 -9.90
N ALA A 280 -26.62 4.36 -10.27
CA ALA A 280 -26.01 3.13 -10.76
C ALA A 280 -25.53 2.24 -9.60
N LEU A 281 -24.89 2.82 -8.58
CA LEU A 281 -24.46 2.12 -7.37
C LEU A 281 -25.65 1.62 -6.54
N GLU A 282 -26.71 2.41 -6.41
CA GLU A 282 -27.98 2.02 -5.76
C GLU A 282 -28.62 0.84 -6.49
N ARG A 283 -28.66 0.85 -7.83
CA ARG A 283 -29.11 -0.31 -8.62
C ARG A 283 -28.19 -1.51 -8.51
N GLN A 284 -26.88 -1.30 -8.39
CA GLN A 284 -25.92 -2.39 -8.17
C GLN A 284 -26.10 -3.02 -6.78
N GLN A 285 -26.35 -2.22 -5.74
CA GLN A 285 -26.72 -2.69 -4.40
C GLN A 285 -28.09 -3.41 -4.41
N GLN A 286 -29.10 -2.86 -5.11
CA GLN A 286 -30.41 -3.50 -5.23
C GLN A 286 -30.35 -4.82 -6.02
N LEU A 287 -29.50 -4.92 -7.04
CA LEU A 287 -29.22 -6.20 -7.71
C LEU A 287 -28.48 -7.16 -6.77
N ALA A 288 -27.48 -6.69 -6.02
CA ALA A 288 -26.77 -7.52 -5.04
C ALA A 288 -27.69 -8.00 -3.90
N SER A 289 -28.72 -7.22 -3.52
CA SER A 289 -29.72 -7.59 -2.51
C SER A 289 -30.99 -8.26 -3.08
N SER A 290 -31.02 -8.59 -4.37
CA SER A 290 -32.13 -9.33 -5.00
C SER A 290 -31.67 -10.52 -5.86
N ALA A 291 -30.38 -10.61 -6.17
CA ALA A 291 -29.71 -11.87 -6.46
C ALA A 291 -29.75 -12.78 -5.21
N PRO A 292 -29.98 -14.09 -5.36
CA PRO A 292 -30.11 -15.00 -4.22
C PRO A 292 -28.74 -15.36 -3.61
N GLU A 293 -28.35 -14.63 -2.57
CA GLU A 293 -27.45 -15.07 -1.46
C GLU A 293 -26.27 -15.99 -1.84
N ASP A 294 -25.35 -15.49 -2.67
CA ASP A 294 -23.95 -15.98 -2.70
C ASP A 294 -22.99 -15.07 -1.89
N GLU A 295 -23.53 -14.04 -1.24
CA GLU A 295 -22.96 -13.57 0.04
C GLU A 295 -23.11 -14.74 1.03
N PRO A 296 -22.03 -15.28 1.63
CA PRO A 296 -22.10 -16.50 2.40
C PRO A 296 -22.69 -16.21 3.79
N SER A 297 -24.02 -16.02 3.84
CA SER A 297 -24.85 -15.73 5.00
C SER A 297 -24.24 -16.26 6.30
N LEU A 298 -24.09 -15.40 7.31
CA LEU A 298 -23.38 -15.70 8.56
C LEU A 298 -23.77 -17.05 9.19
N THR A 299 -25.02 -17.47 9.03
CA THR A 299 -25.54 -18.78 9.45
C THR A 299 -24.93 -19.95 8.66
N ALA A 300 -24.87 -19.85 7.34
CA ALA A 300 -24.22 -20.81 6.44
C ALA A 300 -22.69 -20.83 6.62
N LEU A 301 -22.06 -19.68 6.88
CA LEU A 301 -20.63 -19.61 7.19
C LEU A 301 -20.31 -20.27 8.55
N ALA A 302 -21.11 -20.03 9.58
CA ALA A 302 -21.00 -20.73 10.87
C ALA A 302 -21.26 -22.25 10.75
N ALA A 303 -22.17 -22.67 9.88
CA ALA A 303 -22.39 -24.09 9.56
C ALA A 303 -21.20 -24.72 8.82
N LYS A 304 -20.62 -24.02 7.82
CA LYS A 304 -19.37 -24.42 7.15
C LYS A 304 -18.21 -24.53 8.14
N GLN A 305 -18.02 -23.54 9.02
CA GLN A 305 -17.00 -23.56 10.09
C GLN A 305 -17.20 -24.74 11.06
N SER A 306 -18.43 -25.03 11.45
CA SER A 306 -18.77 -26.18 12.30
C SER A 306 -18.46 -27.53 11.62
N SER A 307 -18.72 -27.63 10.31
CA SER A 307 -18.37 -28.79 9.50
C SER A 307 -16.86 -28.98 9.38
N LEU A 308 -16.10 -27.90 9.12
CA LEU A 308 -14.64 -27.91 9.11
C LEU A 308 -14.05 -28.30 10.47
N GLY A 309 -14.63 -27.83 11.58
CA GLY A 309 -14.22 -28.22 12.94
C GLY A 309 -14.40 -29.73 13.20
N ARG A 310 -15.47 -30.34 12.67
CA ARG A 310 -15.67 -31.81 12.72
C ARG A 310 -14.64 -32.54 11.86
N LYS A 311 -14.43 -32.09 10.61
CA LYS A 311 -13.43 -32.68 9.70
C LYS A 311 -12.02 -32.61 10.26
N LYS A 312 -11.60 -31.47 10.85
CA LYS A 312 -10.28 -31.33 11.50
C LYS A 312 -10.10 -32.34 12.64
N LYS A 313 -11.09 -32.52 13.51
CA LYS A 313 -11.05 -33.54 14.58
C LYS A 313 -11.01 -34.97 14.05
N GLN A 314 -11.66 -35.26 12.91
CA GLN A 314 -11.57 -36.56 12.24
C GLN A 314 -10.17 -36.79 11.64
N ILE A 315 -9.58 -35.77 11.02
CA ILE A 315 -8.21 -35.82 10.49
C ILE A 315 -7.22 -36.03 11.63
N GLU A 316 -7.30 -35.26 12.72
CA GLU A 316 -6.44 -35.39 13.90
C GLU A 316 -6.53 -36.80 14.54
N ALA A 317 -7.72 -37.39 14.63
CA ALA A 317 -7.92 -38.75 15.11
C ALA A 317 -7.33 -39.81 14.14
N LEU A 318 -7.43 -39.60 12.82
CA LEU A 318 -6.84 -40.47 11.80
C LEU A 318 -5.31 -40.34 11.76
N GLU A 319 -4.76 -39.13 11.85
CA GLU A 319 -3.32 -38.89 11.99
C GLU A 319 -2.78 -39.55 13.25
N SER A 320 -3.42 -39.35 14.40
CA SER A 320 -3.05 -40.03 15.64
C SER A 320 -3.01 -41.54 15.44
N ARG A 321 -4.04 -42.13 14.82
CA ARG A 321 -4.06 -43.55 14.47
C ARG A 321 -2.93 -43.94 13.50
N ILE A 322 -2.63 -43.15 12.48
CA ILE A 322 -1.54 -43.41 11.52
C ILE A 322 -0.16 -43.36 12.20
N ARG A 323 0.06 -42.43 13.14
CA ARG A 323 1.31 -42.34 13.92
C ARG A 323 1.61 -43.62 14.72
N HIS A 324 0.59 -44.37 15.15
CA HIS A 324 0.77 -45.69 15.80
C HIS A 324 1.23 -46.80 14.84
N PHE A 325 1.10 -46.61 13.52
CA PHE A 325 1.55 -47.54 12.49
C PHE A 325 2.81 -47.05 11.75
N TYR A 326 3.43 -45.96 12.22
CA TYR A 326 4.61 -45.39 11.59
C TYR A 326 5.79 -46.35 11.65
N GLY A 327 6.38 -46.67 10.49
CA GLY A 327 7.47 -47.64 10.34
C GLY A 327 7.04 -49.05 9.90
N LEU A 328 5.75 -49.34 9.82
CA LEU A 328 5.27 -50.61 9.25
C LEU A 328 5.23 -50.55 7.71
N PRO A 329 5.58 -51.64 7.01
CA PRO A 329 5.36 -51.78 5.57
C PRO A 329 3.89 -51.56 5.17
N PRO A 330 3.60 -51.06 3.94
CA PRO A 330 2.23 -50.84 3.46
C PRO A 330 1.47 -52.14 3.15
N ASP A 331 2.16 -53.29 3.11
CA ASP A 331 1.53 -54.61 2.97
C ASP A 331 1.21 -55.23 4.36
N ILE A 332 0.10 -55.96 4.42
CA ILE A 332 -0.45 -56.55 5.65
C ILE A 332 0.39 -57.74 6.12
N ASP A 333 0.92 -58.56 5.21
CA ASP A 333 1.70 -59.74 5.60
C ASP A 333 3.17 -59.40 5.87
N ALA A 334 3.76 -58.45 5.13
CA ALA A 334 5.04 -57.86 5.46
C ALA A 334 5.04 -57.14 6.83
N SER A 335 3.98 -56.37 7.15
CA SER A 335 3.85 -55.73 8.47
C SER A 335 3.61 -56.72 9.61
N ARG A 336 2.88 -57.82 9.38
CA ARG A 336 2.81 -58.94 10.33
C ARG A 336 4.16 -59.59 10.60
N ALA A 337 4.97 -59.81 9.56
CA ALA A 337 6.31 -60.39 9.70
C ALA A 337 7.24 -59.50 10.55
N GLU A 338 7.23 -58.18 10.31
CA GLU A 338 8.07 -57.24 11.07
C GLU A 338 7.60 -57.08 12.53
N VAL A 339 6.29 -57.15 12.79
CA VAL A 339 5.74 -57.21 14.17
C VAL A 339 6.18 -58.49 14.89
N GLN A 340 6.12 -59.66 14.23
CA GLN A 340 6.60 -60.92 14.80
C GLN A 340 8.11 -60.90 15.08
N ARG A 341 8.89 -60.30 14.19
CA ARG A 341 10.33 -60.06 14.40
C ARG A 341 10.58 -59.21 15.64
N ALA A 342 9.94 -58.04 15.73
CA ALA A 342 10.09 -57.13 16.86
C ALA A 342 9.67 -57.79 18.19
N GLN A 343 8.61 -58.61 18.18
CA GLN A 343 8.21 -59.41 19.34
C GLN A 343 9.26 -60.44 19.75
N ALA A 344 9.86 -61.16 18.80
CA ALA A 344 10.92 -62.14 19.08
C ALA A 344 12.20 -61.48 19.62
N GLU A 345 12.57 -60.29 19.12
CA GLU A 345 13.69 -59.51 19.66
C GLU A 345 13.38 -58.96 21.08
N LEU A 346 12.14 -58.52 21.34
CA LEU A 346 11.68 -58.07 22.66
C LEU A 346 11.69 -59.22 23.69
N ASP A 347 11.18 -60.40 23.33
CA ASP A 347 11.19 -61.57 24.22
C ASP A 347 12.60 -62.14 24.43
N ARG A 348 13.51 -62.02 23.45
CA ARG A 348 14.94 -62.29 23.65
C ARG A 348 15.55 -61.32 24.67
N LEU A 349 15.24 -60.03 24.58
CA LEU A 349 15.71 -59.02 25.55
C LEU A 349 15.11 -59.22 26.94
N ARG A 350 13.84 -59.64 27.05
CA ARG A 350 13.22 -60.05 28.33
C ARG A 350 13.95 -61.23 28.96
N ARG A 351 14.12 -62.34 28.23
CA ARG A 351 14.88 -63.49 28.73
C ARG A 351 16.29 -63.10 29.17
N ARG A 352 16.97 -62.24 28.40
CA ARG A 352 18.32 -61.78 28.78
C ARG A 352 18.33 -60.86 30.01
N ARG A 353 17.31 -60.02 30.20
CA ARG A 353 17.10 -59.28 31.45
C ARG A 353 16.87 -60.24 32.61
N ASP A 354 16.03 -61.25 32.42
CA ASP A 354 15.62 -62.19 33.47
C ASP A 354 16.81 -63.08 33.88
N GLU A 355 17.59 -63.59 32.93
CA GLU A 355 18.90 -64.24 33.15
C GLU A 355 19.88 -63.39 33.97
N LEU A 356 19.85 -62.06 33.81
CA LEU A 356 20.72 -61.12 34.55
C LEU A 356 20.15 -60.75 35.91
N PHE A 357 18.84 -60.89 36.13
CA PHE A 357 18.19 -60.68 37.43
C PHE A 357 18.32 -61.91 38.34
N GLU A 358 18.18 -63.13 37.79
CA GLU A 358 18.41 -64.40 38.50
C GLU A 358 19.90 -64.67 38.79
N ALA A 359 20.80 -63.79 38.36
CA ALA A 359 22.25 -63.86 38.55
C ALA A 359 22.81 -62.78 39.51
N MET A 360 21.94 -62.06 40.23
CA MET A 360 22.28 -61.07 41.27
C MET A 360 21.81 -61.53 42.67
#